data_AF-V4B4J9-F1
#
_entry.id   AF-V4B4J9-F1
#
_cell.length_a   1.000
_cell.length_b   1.000
_cell.length_c   1.000
_cell.angle_alpha   90.00
_cell.angle_beta   90.00
_cell.angle_gamma   90.00
#
_symmetry.space_group_name_H-M   'P 1'
#
loop_
_entity.id
_entity.type
_entity.pdbx_description
1 polymer ?
#
loop_
_entity_poly.entity_id
_entity_poly.type
_entity_poly.pdbx_seq_one_letter_code
_entity_poly.pdbx_strand_id
1 'polypeptide(L)'
;MDPRKQMLKDPAEMAKFIDDYARDNPEAFAEFSKEMEYNMKNCENREEEICKLPKEDTVWLIVEQPTEKLDGKEQRCLILLDKEKQYLAYHMEELTVKTFIKQCYSLVCLGCLYPLSGKSRRPRLVTFKDPEVARSNILDISKLKIRYINPDSADRVLPDPELEYVRECSSCRRRGSPSLFKECAACTGSVYCSKECQTRDWKRTDELKEHGHKKWCKLIKSYIAKTDELATFPFTFTKETTDKEFHQYRYKKFLEDRGVYNQGLWRRECPLSLSDTGPCIFGQLSSDDNPYILPSETAILSCKPDKSIPSIKEPLRDWQTYYDWRGFKLDSPIAILLHIPITLYHVVIFYFAQQYNDQWRQIESDEKMIIHILGVEKEVEMLMVFQEFGYLLPNIEFEIHMFGVELHDTVNNTNKNYGNISITIHKQLYHDYNGDKPHLAIGFNAGISAYLNWGDTIIKLKNENIPSYFTDYCQYSCECSRRALSSVSITAEPTLINPFRNPVRKICTENNMPWYSNGFIFKLNYTEEAER
;
A
#
# COMPACT_ATOMS: atom_id res chain seq x y z
N MET A 1 3.51 8.14 -14.12
CA MET A 1 2.85 9.00 -13.11
C MET A 1 2.35 8.10 -11.99
N ASP A 2 2.83 8.29 -10.77
CA ASP A 2 2.39 7.52 -9.60
C ASP A 2 1.02 8.05 -9.11
N PRO A 3 -0.07 7.27 -9.20
CA PRO A 3 -1.38 7.68 -8.68
C PRO A 3 -1.39 7.83 -7.16
N ARG A 4 -0.35 7.31 -6.46
CA ARG A 4 -0.24 7.31 -5.00
C ARG A 4 0.13 8.66 -4.39
N LYS A 5 0.44 9.68 -5.21
CA LYS A 5 0.78 11.05 -4.74
C LYS A 5 -0.30 12.12 -5.03
N GLN A 6 -1.51 11.74 -5.45
CA GLN A 6 -2.67 12.65 -5.45
C GLN A 6 -3.56 12.41 -4.22
N MET A 7 -2.98 12.56 -3.03
CA MET A 7 -3.76 13.13 -1.93
C MET A 7 -4.07 14.58 -2.32
N LEU A 8 -5.36 14.91 -2.46
CA LEU A 8 -5.95 16.24 -2.24
C LEU A 8 -4.92 17.38 -2.38
N LYS A 9 -4.47 17.68 -3.61
CA LYS A 9 -3.69 18.88 -3.84
C LYS A 9 -4.65 19.99 -4.18
N ASP A 10 -4.88 20.80 -3.17
CA ASP A 10 -5.36 22.17 -3.25
C ASP A 10 -6.85 22.38 -3.59
N PRO A 11 -7.65 22.85 -2.62
CA PRO A 11 -8.98 23.42 -2.88
C PRO A 11 -9.01 24.52 -3.96
N ALA A 12 -7.89 25.21 -4.22
CA ALA A 12 -7.77 26.16 -5.32
C ALA A 12 -7.70 25.51 -6.73
N GLU A 13 -7.11 24.30 -6.86
CA GLU A 13 -7.15 23.53 -8.11
C GLU A 13 -8.58 23.03 -8.41
N MET A 14 -9.36 22.75 -7.36
CA MET A 14 -10.78 22.40 -7.46
C MET A 14 -11.61 23.57 -8.01
N ALA A 15 -11.34 24.80 -7.56
CA ALA A 15 -12.07 26.00 -8.00
C ALA A 15 -11.86 26.32 -9.49
N LYS A 16 -10.63 26.18 -10.00
CA LYS A 16 -10.31 26.40 -11.43
C LYS A 16 -10.91 25.35 -12.35
N PHE A 17 -11.00 24.10 -11.90
CA PHE A 17 -11.59 22.99 -12.66
C PHE A 17 -13.11 23.14 -12.87
N ILE A 18 -13.81 23.77 -11.92
CA ILE A 18 -15.27 24.03 -11.99
C ILE A 18 -15.66 24.83 -13.22
N ASP A 19 -14.85 25.82 -13.60
CA ASP A 19 -15.17 26.77 -14.67
C ASP A 19 -14.87 26.21 -16.08
N ASP A 20 -14.06 25.14 -16.17
CA ASP A 20 -13.70 24.48 -17.43
C ASP A 20 -14.67 23.32 -17.76
N TYR A 21 -15.03 22.49 -16.78
CA TYR A 21 -15.92 21.33 -17.02
C TYR A 21 -17.38 21.73 -17.36
N ALA A 22 -17.86 22.83 -16.77
CA ALA A 22 -19.18 23.42 -17.05
C ALA A 22 -19.34 23.87 -18.51
N ARG A 23 -18.23 24.25 -19.15
CA ARG A 23 -18.20 24.79 -20.52
C ARG A 23 -18.33 23.71 -21.58
N ASP A 24 -17.85 22.50 -21.28
CA ASP A 24 -17.57 21.47 -22.30
C ASP A 24 -18.67 20.40 -22.44
N ASN A 25 -19.72 20.37 -21.59
CA ASN A 25 -20.70 19.26 -21.55
C ASN A 25 -22.19 19.69 -21.46
N PRO A 26 -22.72 20.52 -22.38
CA PRO A 26 -24.08 21.06 -22.29
C PRO A 26 -25.22 20.04 -22.55
N GLU A 27 -24.99 18.98 -23.35
CA GLU A 27 -26.04 18.04 -23.78
C GLU A 27 -26.38 16.94 -22.76
N ALA A 28 -25.42 16.56 -21.88
CA ALA A 28 -25.62 15.55 -20.84
C ALA A 28 -26.70 15.93 -19.80
N PHE A 29 -27.12 17.19 -19.79
CA PHE A 29 -28.07 17.78 -18.85
C PHE A 29 -29.54 17.62 -19.24
N ALA A 30 -29.85 17.41 -20.53
CA ALA A 30 -31.22 17.44 -21.02
C ALA A 30 -32.01 16.15 -20.77
N GLU A 31 -31.35 15.03 -20.47
CA GLU A 31 -31.94 13.70 -20.56
C GLU A 31 -32.50 13.10 -19.24
N PHE A 32 -32.61 13.85 -18.14
CA PHE A 32 -32.93 13.26 -16.83
C PHE A 32 -33.99 14.01 -15.97
N SER A 33 -35.14 14.39 -16.54
CA SER A 33 -36.21 15.08 -15.79
C SER A 33 -37.52 14.28 -15.65
N LYS A 34 -37.83 13.91 -14.39
CA LYS A 34 -39.13 13.60 -13.72
C LYS A 34 -38.90 12.72 -12.48
N GLU A 35 -37.95 11.80 -12.55
CA GLU A 35 -37.59 10.89 -11.45
C GLU A 35 -36.84 11.62 -10.32
N MET A 36 -35.95 12.56 -10.65
CA MET A 36 -35.19 13.35 -9.68
C MET A 36 -36.08 14.30 -8.86
N GLU A 37 -37.07 14.94 -9.48
CA GLU A 37 -38.04 15.79 -8.77
C GLU A 37 -38.89 14.98 -7.77
N TYR A 38 -39.29 13.76 -8.15
CA TYR A 38 -40.00 12.85 -7.24
C TYR A 38 -39.10 12.43 -6.07
N ASN A 39 -37.85 12.06 -6.35
CA ASN A 39 -36.91 11.61 -5.32
C ASN A 39 -36.51 12.74 -4.36
N MET A 40 -36.37 13.98 -4.84
CA MET A 40 -36.10 15.13 -3.96
C MET A 40 -37.22 15.41 -2.96
N LYS A 41 -38.48 15.25 -3.35
CA LYS A 41 -39.61 15.44 -2.42
C LYS A 41 -39.66 14.34 -1.34
N ASN A 42 -38.93 13.24 -1.54
CA ASN A 42 -38.96 12.04 -0.69
C ASN A 42 -37.61 11.75 0.01
N CYS A 43 -36.63 12.65 -0.07
CA CYS A 43 -35.31 12.45 0.55
C CYS A 43 -35.17 13.14 1.92
N GLU A 44 -36.04 14.10 2.25
CA GLU A 44 -36.04 14.84 3.52
C GLU A 44 -36.56 13.99 4.69
N ASN A 45 -36.12 14.30 5.92
CA ASN A 45 -36.50 13.60 7.17
C ASN A 45 -36.12 12.10 7.20
N ARG A 46 -35.04 11.72 6.51
CA ARG A 46 -34.51 10.34 6.44
C ARG A 46 -33.11 10.24 7.04
N GLU A 47 -32.80 11.09 8.01
CA GLU A 47 -31.49 11.19 8.66
C GLU A 47 -31.06 9.84 9.26
N GLU A 48 -31.98 9.13 9.92
CA GLU A 48 -31.69 7.83 10.51
C GLU A 48 -31.31 6.76 9.48
N GLU A 49 -31.96 6.78 8.32
CA GLU A 49 -31.66 5.87 7.23
C GLU A 49 -30.31 6.23 6.59
N ILE A 50 -30.10 7.51 6.29
CA ILE A 50 -28.85 8.00 5.73
C ILE A 50 -27.69 7.68 6.68
N CYS A 51 -27.83 7.87 7.99
CA CYS A 51 -26.81 7.55 8.99
C CYS A 51 -26.41 6.06 9.01
N LYS A 52 -27.29 5.17 8.56
CA LYS A 52 -27.04 3.72 8.46
C LYS A 52 -26.41 3.32 7.11
N LEU A 53 -26.34 4.22 6.14
CA LEU A 53 -25.73 3.94 4.84
C LEU A 53 -24.22 3.70 4.96
N PRO A 54 -23.63 2.85 4.08
CA PRO A 54 -22.19 2.69 3.96
C PRO A 54 -21.50 4.03 3.76
N LYS A 55 -20.37 4.24 4.46
CA LYS A 55 -19.62 5.50 4.41
C LYS A 55 -18.51 5.40 3.35
N GLU A 56 -18.46 6.38 2.47
CA GLU A 56 -17.47 6.52 1.42
C GLU A 56 -16.32 7.41 1.91
N ASP A 57 -15.07 7.04 1.65
CA ASP A 57 -13.91 7.87 2.00
C ASP A 57 -13.65 8.91 0.92
N THR A 58 -14.61 9.83 0.78
CA THR A 58 -14.62 10.90 -0.23
C THR A 58 -15.07 12.23 0.33
N VAL A 59 -14.72 13.28 -0.42
CA VAL A 59 -15.31 14.60 -0.32
C VAL A 59 -16.33 14.70 -1.46
N TRP A 60 -17.58 15.01 -1.14
CA TRP A 60 -18.56 15.41 -2.13
C TRP A 60 -18.58 16.94 -2.24
N LEU A 61 -18.61 17.42 -3.48
CA LEU A 61 -18.61 18.84 -3.78
C LEU A 61 -19.99 19.25 -4.27
N ILE A 62 -20.53 20.32 -3.68
CA ILE A 62 -21.75 20.98 -4.15
C ILE A 62 -21.35 22.23 -4.93
N VAL A 63 -21.76 22.29 -6.20
CA VAL A 63 -21.46 23.38 -7.13
C VAL A 63 -22.75 23.99 -7.64
N GLU A 64 -22.77 25.33 -7.73
CA GLU A 64 -23.75 26.09 -8.51
C GLU A 64 -23.21 26.30 -9.92
N GLN A 65 -23.98 25.93 -10.94
CA GLN A 65 -23.70 26.27 -12.33
C GLN A 65 -24.82 27.17 -12.90
N PRO A 66 -24.48 28.30 -13.53
CA PRO A 66 -25.46 29.07 -14.31
C PRO A 66 -25.85 28.28 -15.56
N THR A 67 -27.14 28.21 -15.87
CA THR A 67 -27.64 27.60 -17.11
C THR A 67 -28.12 28.69 -18.09
N GLU A 68 -28.32 28.32 -19.36
CA GLU A 68 -28.85 29.26 -20.36
C GLU A 68 -30.20 29.86 -19.95
N LYS A 69 -30.45 31.09 -20.41
CA LYS A 69 -31.72 31.81 -20.15
C LYS A 69 -32.87 31.14 -20.90
N LEU A 70 -33.73 30.41 -20.20
CA LEU A 70 -35.10 30.16 -20.67
C LEU A 70 -35.99 31.35 -20.31
N ASP A 71 -36.71 31.90 -21.30
CA ASP A 71 -37.69 32.99 -21.11
C ASP A 71 -37.17 34.25 -20.39
N GLY A 72 -35.89 34.59 -20.59
CA GLY A 72 -35.29 35.83 -20.05
C GLY A 72 -34.95 35.78 -18.56
N LYS A 73 -35.16 34.65 -17.89
CA LYS A 73 -34.77 34.43 -16.49
C LYS A 73 -33.49 33.57 -16.41
N GLU A 74 -32.57 33.97 -15.54
CA GLU A 74 -31.35 33.20 -15.26
C GLU A 74 -31.73 31.98 -14.40
N GLN A 75 -31.57 30.78 -14.95
CA GLN A 75 -31.73 29.52 -14.21
C GLN A 75 -30.38 29.10 -13.63
N ARG A 76 -30.42 28.42 -12.49
CA ARG A 76 -29.21 27.94 -11.80
C ARG A 76 -29.39 26.48 -11.44
N CYS A 77 -28.34 25.69 -11.62
CA CYS A 77 -28.33 24.26 -11.35
C CYS A 77 -27.40 23.96 -10.18
N LEU A 78 -27.87 23.10 -9.28
CA LEU A 78 -27.09 22.56 -8.17
C LEU A 78 -26.59 21.16 -8.54
N ILE A 79 -25.29 20.93 -8.42
CA ILE A 79 -24.65 19.66 -8.80
C ILE A 79 -23.86 19.10 -7.62
N LEU A 80 -24.01 17.81 -7.38
CA LEU A 80 -23.24 17.03 -6.42
C LEU A 80 -22.27 16.11 -7.16
N LEU A 81 -20.97 16.26 -6.89
CA LEU A 81 -19.89 15.54 -7.56
C LEU A 81 -19.07 14.69 -6.56
N ASP A 82 -18.50 13.58 -7.02
CA ASP A 82 -17.48 12.82 -6.27
C ASP A 82 -16.03 13.23 -6.62
N LYS A 83 -15.05 12.62 -5.93
CA LYS A 83 -13.60 12.89 -6.11
C LYS A 83 -13.08 12.60 -7.53
N GLU A 84 -13.77 11.76 -8.31
CA GLU A 84 -13.38 11.36 -9.67
C GLU A 84 -14.19 12.12 -10.73
N LYS A 85 -14.87 13.21 -10.32
CA LYS A 85 -15.65 14.09 -11.20
C LYS A 85 -16.87 13.37 -11.79
N GLN A 86 -17.40 12.36 -11.10
CA GLN A 86 -18.65 11.71 -11.50
C GLN A 86 -19.85 12.44 -10.88
N TYR A 87 -20.90 12.63 -11.69
CA TYR A 87 -22.20 13.13 -11.21
C TYR A 87 -22.81 12.15 -10.21
N LEU A 88 -23.15 12.66 -9.03
CA LEU A 88 -23.81 11.89 -7.98
C LEU A 88 -25.30 12.23 -7.88
N ALA A 89 -25.63 13.51 -7.99
CA ALA A 89 -26.99 14.04 -8.01
C ALA A 89 -26.96 15.46 -8.60
N TYR A 90 -28.10 15.95 -9.07
CA TYR A 90 -28.26 17.35 -9.46
C TYR A 90 -29.71 17.80 -9.25
N HIS A 91 -29.94 19.12 -9.19
CA HIS A 91 -31.27 19.72 -9.11
C HIS A 91 -31.35 21.02 -9.93
N MET A 92 -32.46 21.22 -10.65
CA MET A 92 -32.69 22.34 -11.57
C MET A 92 -33.95 23.11 -11.14
N GLU A 93 -33.84 24.40 -10.80
CA GLU A 93 -34.99 25.26 -10.49
C GLU A 93 -34.67 26.77 -10.63
N GLU A 94 -35.69 27.65 -10.67
CA GLU A 94 -35.52 29.11 -10.57
C GLU A 94 -35.01 29.47 -9.16
N LEU A 95 -33.69 29.51 -8.98
CA LEU A 95 -33.08 29.70 -7.65
C LEU A 95 -32.89 31.19 -7.30
N THR A 96 -33.57 31.63 -6.25
CA THR A 96 -33.18 32.79 -5.45
C THR A 96 -32.19 32.34 -4.37
N VAL A 97 -31.36 33.23 -3.83
CA VAL A 97 -30.38 32.90 -2.76
C VAL A 97 -31.02 32.18 -1.55
N LYS A 98 -32.31 32.48 -1.24
CA LYS A 98 -33.06 31.83 -0.15
C LYS A 98 -33.55 30.41 -0.48
N THR A 99 -33.81 30.07 -1.75
CA THR A 99 -34.19 28.71 -2.15
C THR A 99 -32.96 27.80 -2.32
N PHE A 100 -31.82 28.37 -2.70
CA PHE A 100 -30.54 27.68 -2.84
C PHE A 100 -30.09 27.00 -1.54
N ILE A 101 -30.14 27.73 -0.43
CA ILE A 101 -29.71 27.25 0.88
C ILE A 101 -30.48 26.00 1.33
N LYS A 102 -31.80 25.94 1.12
CA LYS A 102 -32.61 24.79 1.54
C LYS A 102 -32.37 23.54 0.69
N GLN A 103 -32.06 23.73 -0.58
CA GLN A 103 -31.95 22.62 -1.54
C GLN A 103 -30.62 21.89 -1.47
N CYS A 104 -29.56 22.50 -0.92
CA CYS A 104 -28.28 21.82 -0.73
C CYS A 104 -28.41 20.62 0.21
N TYR A 105 -29.13 20.75 1.32
CA TYR A 105 -29.38 19.63 2.23
C TYR A 105 -30.12 18.48 1.52
N SER A 106 -31.22 18.80 0.82
CA SER A 106 -32.03 17.83 0.09
C SER A 106 -31.24 17.17 -1.04
N LEU A 107 -30.33 17.91 -1.70
CA LEU A 107 -29.43 17.37 -2.71
C LEU A 107 -28.42 16.38 -2.13
N VAL A 108 -27.86 16.65 -0.95
CA VAL A 108 -26.99 15.69 -0.24
C VAL A 108 -27.78 14.44 0.12
N CYS A 109 -29.01 14.59 0.63
CA CYS A 109 -29.88 13.47 0.95
C CYS A 109 -30.22 12.64 -0.30
N LEU A 110 -30.51 13.31 -1.42
CA LEU A 110 -30.77 12.68 -2.72
C LEU A 110 -29.56 11.87 -3.19
N GLY A 111 -28.37 12.47 -3.19
CA GLY A 111 -27.13 11.78 -3.56
C GLY A 111 -26.83 10.60 -2.65
N CYS A 112 -27.21 10.69 -1.36
CA CYS A 112 -27.02 9.58 -0.43
C CYS A 112 -27.93 8.39 -0.73
N LEU A 113 -29.21 8.66 -0.92
CA LEU A 113 -30.25 7.64 -1.06
C LEU A 113 -30.35 7.10 -2.49
N TYR A 114 -30.19 7.97 -3.48
CA TYR A 114 -30.47 7.71 -4.89
C TYR A 114 -29.34 8.24 -5.80
N PRO A 115 -28.08 7.79 -5.62
CA PRO A 115 -26.99 8.27 -6.45
C PRO A 115 -27.17 7.85 -7.91
N LEU A 116 -26.85 8.73 -8.84
CA LEU A 116 -26.86 8.46 -10.28
C LEU A 116 -25.98 7.28 -10.69
N SER A 117 -24.96 6.96 -9.89
CA SER A 117 -24.08 5.82 -10.10
C SER A 117 -23.79 5.03 -8.82
N GLY A 118 -23.89 3.70 -8.92
CA GLY A 118 -23.62 2.77 -7.83
C GLY A 118 -24.75 2.72 -6.79
N LYS A 119 -24.44 2.22 -5.59
CA LYS A 119 -25.41 2.03 -4.51
C LYS A 119 -25.51 3.24 -3.59
N SER A 120 -26.63 3.36 -2.88
CA SER A 120 -26.85 4.29 -1.77
C SER A 120 -25.71 4.22 -0.77
N ARG A 121 -25.19 5.40 -0.39
CA ARG A 121 -23.97 5.57 0.41
C ARG A 121 -23.89 7.02 0.88
N ARG A 122 -23.07 7.32 1.88
CA ARG A 122 -22.85 8.70 2.32
C ARG A 122 -21.38 9.08 2.27
N PRO A 123 -21.02 10.34 1.96
CA PRO A 123 -19.63 10.77 1.95
C PRO A 123 -19.09 10.90 3.36
N ARG A 124 -17.77 10.91 3.48
CA ARG A 124 -17.09 11.32 4.70
C ARG A 124 -17.20 12.83 4.88
N LEU A 125 -16.96 13.56 3.80
CA LEU A 125 -16.88 15.01 3.80
C LEU A 125 -17.82 15.63 2.76
N VAL A 126 -18.38 16.80 3.05
CA VAL A 126 -19.01 17.68 2.06
C VAL A 126 -18.31 19.03 2.08
N THR A 127 -18.17 19.63 0.91
CA THR A 127 -17.68 21.00 0.79
C THR A 127 -18.55 21.82 -0.16
N PHE A 128 -18.50 23.14 0.04
CA PHE A 128 -19.28 24.14 -0.68
C PHE A 128 -18.33 25.18 -1.26
N LYS A 129 -18.60 25.62 -2.49
CA LYS A 129 -17.90 26.77 -3.09
C LYS A 129 -18.23 28.08 -2.34
N ASP A 130 -19.47 28.23 -1.87
CA ASP A 130 -19.95 29.45 -1.21
C ASP A 130 -19.94 29.30 0.33
N PRO A 131 -19.17 30.14 1.06
CA PRO A 131 -19.14 30.14 2.52
C PRO A 131 -20.47 30.49 3.21
N GLU A 132 -21.33 31.31 2.61
CA GLU A 132 -22.63 31.67 3.19
C GLU A 132 -23.62 30.51 3.13
N VAL A 133 -23.58 29.76 2.03
CA VAL A 133 -24.37 28.54 1.85
C VAL A 133 -23.91 27.46 2.83
N ALA A 134 -22.60 27.33 3.00
CA ALA A 134 -22.01 26.41 3.99
C ALA A 134 -22.54 26.74 5.40
N ARG A 135 -22.42 27.98 5.87
CA ARG A 135 -22.90 28.39 7.22
C ARG A 135 -24.35 28.01 7.46
N SER A 136 -25.18 28.07 6.44
CA SER A 136 -26.61 27.79 6.55
C SER A 136 -26.95 26.29 6.51
N ASN A 137 -26.06 25.42 6.02
CA ASN A 137 -26.31 23.99 5.84
C ASN A 137 -25.50 23.08 6.78
N ILE A 138 -24.41 23.56 7.38
CA ILE A 138 -23.48 22.75 8.18
C ILE A 138 -24.21 22.00 9.30
N LEU A 139 -25.11 22.66 10.03
CA LEU A 139 -25.82 22.05 11.14
C LEU A 139 -26.73 20.91 10.67
N ASP A 140 -27.44 21.08 9.56
CA ASP A 140 -28.33 20.05 9.02
C ASP A 140 -27.53 18.88 8.43
N ILE A 141 -26.47 19.15 7.67
CA ILE A 141 -25.58 18.10 7.14
C ILE A 141 -24.90 17.31 8.27
N SER A 142 -24.57 17.97 9.39
CA SER A 142 -23.97 17.28 10.54
C SER A 142 -24.89 16.21 11.14
N LYS A 143 -26.23 16.37 11.02
CA LYS A 143 -27.22 15.36 11.44
C LYS A 143 -27.10 14.07 10.64
N LEU A 144 -26.60 14.13 9.41
CA LEU A 144 -26.31 12.97 8.56
C LEU A 144 -24.98 12.28 8.92
N LYS A 145 -24.30 12.75 9.97
CA LYS A 145 -22.93 12.35 10.35
C LYS A 145 -21.92 12.52 9.21
N ILE A 146 -22.14 13.53 8.38
CA ILE A 146 -21.24 13.99 7.32
C ILE A 146 -20.54 15.25 7.84
N ARG A 147 -19.21 15.32 7.71
CA ARG A 147 -18.48 16.50 8.17
C ARG A 147 -18.34 17.51 7.04
N TYR A 148 -18.52 18.79 7.35
CA TYR A 148 -18.16 19.86 6.43
C TYR A 148 -16.65 20.13 6.49
N ILE A 149 -16.04 20.41 5.35
CA ILE A 149 -14.68 20.96 5.27
C ILE A 149 -14.69 22.29 4.51
N ASN A 150 -14.04 23.30 5.11
CA ASN A 150 -13.85 24.59 4.48
C ASN A 150 -12.71 24.51 3.45
N PRO A 151 -12.98 24.77 2.16
CA PRO A 151 -11.95 24.74 1.13
C PRO A 151 -10.83 25.75 1.38
N ASP A 152 -11.09 26.87 2.06
CA ASP A 152 -10.09 27.92 2.30
C ASP A 152 -9.27 27.69 3.60
N SER A 153 -9.54 26.60 4.33
CA SER A 153 -8.84 26.29 5.58
C SER A 153 -7.59 25.45 5.35
N ALA A 154 -6.53 25.70 6.12
CA ALA A 154 -5.34 24.85 6.17
C ALA A 154 -5.58 23.53 6.94
N ASP A 155 -6.84 23.21 7.28
CA ASP A 155 -7.18 22.05 8.07
C ASP A 155 -6.82 20.77 7.32
N ARG A 156 -5.95 19.97 7.92
CA ARG A 156 -5.62 18.65 7.39
C ARG A 156 -6.85 17.77 7.51
N VAL A 157 -7.22 17.14 6.40
CA VAL A 157 -8.21 16.08 6.37
C VAL A 157 -7.70 14.89 7.19
N LEU A 158 -8.11 14.81 8.46
CA LEU A 158 -7.73 13.71 9.35
C LEU A 158 -8.43 12.40 8.94
N PRO A 159 -7.80 11.23 9.19
CA PRO A 159 -8.46 9.93 9.07
C PRO A 159 -9.73 9.90 9.92
N ASP A 160 -10.79 9.32 9.38
CA ASP A 160 -12.04 9.21 10.12
C ASP A 160 -12.00 8.01 11.07
N PRO A 161 -12.10 8.23 12.39
CA PRO A 161 -12.05 7.15 13.36
C PRO A 161 -13.23 6.17 13.25
N GLU A 162 -14.35 6.55 12.59
CA GLU A 162 -15.47 5.64 12.30
C GLU A 162 -15.19 4.69 11.12
N LEU A 163 -14.19 5.00 10.28
CA LEU A 163 -13.76 4.16 9.16
C LEU A 163 -12.49 3.40 9.57
N GLU A 164 -12.66 2.42 10.46
CA GLU A 164 -11.56 1.58 10.97
C GLU A 164 -10.74 0.92 9.86
N TYR A 165 -11.35 0.62 8.71
CA TYR A 165 -10.62 0.20 7.52
C TYR A 165 -11.46 0.41 6.27
N VAL A 166 -10.80 0.77 5.16
CA VAL A 166 -11.45 1.08 3.89
C VAL A 166 -11.08 0.08 2.82
N ARG A 167 -12.06 -0.30 2.01
CA ARG A 167 -11.88 -1.06 0.78
C ARG A 167 -11.85 -0.13 -0.41
N GLU A 168 -11.29 -0.62 -1.50
CA GLU A 168 -11.25 0.05 -2.78
C GLU A 168 -11.81 -0.86 -3.88
N CYS A 169 -12.64 -0.29 -4.77
CA CYS A 169 -13.20 -1.02 -5.90
C CYS A 169 -12.10 -1.34 -6.91
N SER A 170 -11.95 -2.62 -7.28
CA SER A 170 -10.93 -3.05 -8.26
C SER A 170 -11.14 -2.45 -9.66
N SER A 171 -12.33 -1.92 -9.97
CA SER A 171 -12.62 -1.29 -11.27
C SER A 171 -12.51 0.24 -11.24
N CYS A 172 -13.26 0.89 -10.36
CA CYS A 172 -13.40 2.34 -10.35
C CYS A 172 -12.67 3.04 -9.21
N ARG A 173 -11.85 2.34 -8.41
CA ARG A 173 -11.03 2.97 -7.35
C ARG A 173 -11.81 3.76 -6.27
N ARG A 174 -13.14 3.61 -6.24
CA ARG A 174 -14.03 4.08 -5.17
C ARG A 174 -13.63 3.45 -3.84
N ARG A 175 -13.50 4.27 -2.79
CA ARG A 175 -13.10 3.83 -1.45
C ARG A 175 -14.22 3.99 -0.42
N GLY A 176 -14.35 3.07 0.53
CA GLY A 176 -15.36 3.18 1.58
C GLY A 176 -15.36 2.00 2.56
N SER A 177 -16.36 1.95 3.43
CA SER A 177 -16.53 0.85 4.38
C SER A 177 -16.67 -0.50 3.67
N PRO A 178 -16.18 -1.62 4.25
CA PRO A 178 -16.24 -2.93 3.60
C PRO A 178 -17.63 -3.35 3.12
N SER A 179 -18.70 -2.94 3.83
CA SER A 179 -20.10 -3.19 3.47
C SER A 179 -20.54 -2.64 2.12
N LEU A 180 -19.84 -1.63 1.58
CA LEU A 180 -20.12 -1.07 0.26
C LEU A 180 -19.71 -2.02 -0.87
N PHE A 181 -18.81 -2.97 -0.60
CA PHE A 181 -18.16 -3.79 -1.60
C PHE A 181 -18.67 -5.23 -1.55
N LYS A 182 -18.76 -5.84 -2.73
CA LYS A 182 -19.05 -7.26 -2.89
C LYS A 182 -17.86 -7.94 -3.55
N GLU A 183 -17.56 -9.13 -3.07
CA GLU A 183 -16.51 -9.96 -3.63
C GLU A 183 -16.97 -10.61 -4.94
N CYS A 184 -16.02 -10.89 -5.83
CA CYS A 184 -16.28 -11.77 -6.95
C CYS A 184 -16.62 -13.18 -6.45
N ALA A 185 -17.82 -13.67 -6.76
CA ALA A 185 -18.29 -14.99 -6.32
C ALA A 185 -17.40 -16.17 -6.77
N ALA A 186 -16.60 -16.00 -7.83
CA ALA A 186 -15.75 -17.06 -8.36
C ALA A 186 -14.38 -17.16 -7.66
N CYS A 187 -13.71 -16.02 -7.47
CA CYS A 187 -12.35 -15.99 -6.91
C CYS A 187 -12.25 -15.50 -5.47
N THR A 188 -13.29 -14.81 -4.97
CA THR A 188 -13.38 -14.10 -3.69
C THR A 188 -12.28 -13.06 -3.40
N GLY A 189 -11.30 -12.92 -4.30
CA GLY A 189 -10.19 -11.98 -4.20
C GLY A 189 -10.54 -10.54 -4.61
N SER A 190 -11.11 -10.35 -5.79
CA SER A 190 -11.46 -9.02 -6.32
C SER A 190 -12.75 -8.49 -5.68
N VAL A 191 -12.81 -7.19 -5.43
CA VAL A 191 -13.96 -6.53 -4.78
C VAL A 191 -14.49 -5.35 -5.58
N TYR A 192 -15.81 -5.20 -5.59
CA TYR A 192 -16.50 -4.22 -6.42
C TYR A 192 -17.59 -3.51 -5.65
N CYS A 193 -17.73 -2.19 -5.83
CA CYS A 193 -18.83 -1.44 -5.23
C CYS A 193 -20.19 -1.77 -5.89
N SER A 194 -20.20 -2.26 -7.13
CA SER A 194 -21.41 -2.53 -7.91
C SER A 194 -21.23 -3.63 -8.96
N LYS A 195 -22.35 -4.13 -9.52
CA LYS A 195 -22.33 -5.17 -10.56
C LYS A 195 -21.82 -4.62 -11.90
N GLU A 196 -22.07 -3.34 -12.15
CA GLU A 196 -21.62 -2.60 -13.32
C GLU A 196 -20.09 -2.50 -13.31
N CYS A 197 -19.49 -2.16 -12.16
CA CYS A 197 -18.03 -2.14 -12.00
C CYS A 197 -17.41 -3.53 -12.22
N GLN A 198 -18.02 -4.59 -11.68
CA GLN A 198 -17.56 -5.96 -11.94
C GLN A 198 -17.63 -6.30 -13.44
N THR A 199 -18.70 -5.91 -14.12
CA THR A 199 -18.90 -6.20 -15.55
C THR A 199 -17.90 -5.42 -16.41
N ARG A 200 -17.64 -4.16 -16.06
CA ARG A 200 -16.65 -3.29 -16.71
C ARG A 200 -15.26 -3.89 -16.63
N ASP A 201 -14.84 -4.33 -15.44
CA ASP A 201 -13.53 -4.95 -15.23
C ASP A 201 -13.43 -6.34 -15.90
N TRP A 202 -14.54 -7.10 -15.92
CA TRP A 202 -14.59 -8.39 -16.62
C TRP A 202 -14.44 -8.26 -18.13
N LYS A 203 -15.09 -7.24 -18.72
CA LYS A 203 -15.11 -6.96 -20.16
C LYS A 203 -14.14 -5.84 -20.54
N ARG A 204 -13.07 -5.64 -19.78
CA ARG A 204 -12.14 -4.54 -19.97
C ARG A 204 -11.52 -4.57 -21.38
N THR A 205 -11.67 -3.47 -22.13
CA THR A 205 -11.19 -3.31 -23.52
C THR A 205 -10.20 -2.16 -23.70
N ASP A 206 -9.91 -1.40 -22.64
CA ASP A 206 -8.94 -0.29 -22.66
C ASP A 206 -7.48 -0.82 -22.78
N GLU A 207 -6.51 0.09 -22.76
CA GLU A 207 -5.07 -0.24 -22.80
C GLU A 207 -4.65 -1.20 -21.66
N LEU A 208 -5.42 -1.24 -20.58
CA LEU A 208 -5.21 -2.10 -19.42
C LEU A 208 -5.98 -3.43 -19.51
N LYS A 209 -6.47 -3.84 -20.69
CA LYS A 209 -7.16 -5.11 -20.93
C LYS A 209 -6.40 -6.36 -20.43
N GLU A 210 -5.07 -6.31 -20.39
CA GLU A 210 -4.23 -7.39 -19.84
C GLU A 210 -4.37 -7.56 -18.32
N HIS A 211 -4.84 -6.51 -17.64
CA HIS A 211 -5.18 -6.50 -16.21
C HIS A 211 -6.67 -6.74 -15.95
N GLY A 212 -7.49 -6.94 -16.99
CA GLY A 212 -8.93 -7.19 -16.83
C GLY A 212 -9.22 -8.46 -16.04
N HIS A 213 -10.22 -8.40 -15.16
CA HIS A 213 -10.53 -9.48 -14.22
C HIS A 213 -10.75 -10.84 -14.88
N LYS A 214 -11.34 -10.89 -16.09
CA LYS A 214 -11.56 -12.16 -16.82
C LYS A 214 -10.27 -12.97 -17.01
N LYS A 215 -9.14 -12.31 -17.23
CA LYS A 215 -7.82 -12.95 -17.41
C LYS A 215 -7.21 -13.39 -16.09
N TRP A 216 -7.53 -12.69 -15.00
CA TRP A 216 -6.90 -12.88 -13.69
C TRP A 216 -7.74 -13.69 -12.70
N CYS A 217 -9.05 -13.82 -12.89
CA CYS A 217 -9.95 -14.43 -11.92
C CYS A 217 -9.52 -15.85 -11.52
N LYS A 218 -9.04 -16.67 -12.47
CA LYS A 218 -8.53 -18.02 -12.18
C LYS A 218 -7.26 -18.00 -11.34
N LEU A 219 -6.32 -17.10 -11.66
CA LEU A 219 -5.07 -16.92 -10.91
C LEU A 219 -5.37 -16.41 -9.50
N ILE A 220 -6.17 -15.35 -9.36
CA ILE A 220 -6.59 -14.81 -8.07
C ILE A 220 -7.24 -15.89 -7.21
N LYS A 221 -8.12 -16.72 -7.78
CA LYS A 221 -8.70 -17.86 -7.06
C LYS A 221 -7.64 -18.81 -6.50
N SER A 222 -6.61 -19.13 -7.31
CA SER A 222 -5.49 -19.97 -6.84
C SER A 222 -4.65 -19.31 -5.75
N TYR A 223 -4.50 -17.98 -5.77
CA TYR A 223 -3.78 -17.24 -4.74
C TYR A 223 -4.55 -17.20 -3.42
N ILE A 224 -5.87 -17.00 -3.48
CA ILE A 224 -6.74 -17.05 -2.31
C ILE A 224 -6.71 -18.44 -1.66
N ALA A 225 -6.63 -19.51 -2.46
CA ALA A 225 -6.54 -20.88 -1.95
C ALA A 225 -5.27 -21.14 -1.10
N LYS A 226 -4.24 -20.29 -1.20
CA LYS A 226 -3.01 -20.38 -0.40
C LYS A 226 -3.04 -19.57 0.90
N THR A 227 -4.18 -18.96 1.25
CA THR A 227 -4.27 -18.09 2.43
C THR A 227 -3.84 -18.80 3.72
N ASP A 228 -4.30 -20.03 3.94
CA ASP A 228 -4.00 -20.77 5.17
C ASP A 228 -2.54 -21.25 5.22
N GLU A 229 -1.98 -21.67 4.08
CA GLU A 229 -0.56 -22.00 3.94
C GLU A 229 0.32 -20.79 4.32
N LEU A 230 -0.03 -19.61 3.82
CA LEU A 230 0.69 -18.36 4.13
C LEU A 230 0.48 -17.87 5.56
N ALA A 231 -0.61 -18.25 6.21
CA ALA A 231 -0.89 -17.95 7.61
C ALA A 231 -0.23 -18.94 8.59
N THR A 232 0.45 -19.97 8.09
CA THR A 232 1.11 -20.97 8.94
C THR A 232 2.44 -20.44 9.46
N PHE A 233 2.50 -20.21 10.77
CA PHE A 233 3.69 -19.78 11.53
C PHE A 233 3.71 -20.49 12.90
N PRO A 234 4.88 -20.59 13.55
CA PRO A 234 4.99 -21.24 14.86
C PRO A 234 4.59 -20.34 16.05
N PHE A 235 4.25 -19.07 15.81
CA PHE A 235 4.09 -18.10 16.90
C PHE A 235 2.74 -18.19 17.60
N THR A 236 2.73 -17.89 18.90
CA THR A 236 1.49 -17.91 19.70
C THR A 236 0.53 -16.78 19.32
N PHE A 237 1.05 -15.68 18.77
CA PHE A 237 0.27 -14.52 18.33
C PHE A 237 -0.28 -14.64 16.90
N THR A 238 0.09 -15.67 16.15
CA THR A 238 -0.28 -15.82 14.73
C THR A 238 -1.79 -15.87 14.51
N LYS A 239 -2.54 -16.45 15.46
CA LYS A 239 -4.01 -16.47 15.39
C LYS A 239 -4.61 -15.06 15.29
N GLU A 240 -3.99 -14.08 15.93
CA GLU A 240 -4.40 -12.68 15.87
C GLU A 240 -3.86 -12.00 14.61
N THR A 241 -2.56 -12.11 14.35
CA THR A 241 -1.86 -11.31 13.32
C THR A 241 -2.09 -11.78 11.90
N THR A 242 -2.62 -12.99 11.70
CA THR A 242 -2.96 -13.54 10.37
C THR A 242 -4.45 -13.48 10.04
N ASP A 243 -5.26 -13.01 10.99
CA ASP A 243 -6.69 -12.85 10.82
C ASP A 243 -7.00 -11.94 9.62
N LYS A 244 -8.02 -12.29 8.85
CA LYS A 244 -8.39 -11.55 7.63
C LYS A 244 -8.84 -10.11 7.88
N GLU A 245 -9.30 -9.82 9.09
CA GLU A 245 -9.67 -8.48 9.53
C GLU A 245 -8.57 -7.85 10.40
N PHE A 246 -7.31 -8.30 10.35
CA PHE A 246 -6.19 -7.67 11.06
C PHE A 246 -5.74 -6.36 10.40
N HIS A 247 -6.59 -5.33 10.45
CA HIS A 247 -6.33 -4.01 9.84
C HIS A 247 -5.38 -3.15 10.70
N GLN A 248 -5.00 -1.97 10.18
CA GLN A 248 -3.96 -1.12 10.76
C GLN A 248 -4.21 -0.68 12.22
N TYR A 249 -5.46 -0.57 12.66
CA TYR A 249 -5.77 -0.24 14.06
C TYR A 249 -5.59 -1.43 15.00
N ARG A 250 -5.93 -2.65 14.55
CA ARG A 250 -5.60 -3.88 15.30
C ARG A 250 -4.10 -4.09 15.36
N TYR A 251 -3.38 -3.76 14.29
CA TYR A 251 -1.92 -3.81 14.32
C TYR A 251 -1.32 -2.76 15.26
N LYS A 252 -1.85 -1.52 15.26
CA LYS A 252 -1.49 -0.50 16.25
C LYS A 252 -1.70 -1.01 17.68
N LYS A 253 -2.90 -1.54 17.98
CA LYS A 253 -3.22 -2.09 19.29
C LYS A 253 -2.27 -3.23 19.68
N PHE A 254 -1.98 -4.15 18.76
CA PHE A 254 -1.05 -5.26 18.96
C PHE A 254 0.36 -4.77 19.38
N LEU A 255 0.83 -3.67 18.80
CA LEU A 255 2.12 -3.03 19.14
C LEU A 255 2.03 -2.24 20.45
N GLU A 256 0.91 -1.56 20.72
CA GLU A 256 0.65 -0.83 21.98
C GLU A 256 0.61 -1.79 23.18
N ASP A 257 -0.08 -2.92 23.06
CA ASP A 257 -0.18 -3.96 24.09
C ASP A 257 1.19 -4.59 24.41
N ARG A 258 2.19 -4.40 23.53
CA ARG A 258 3.59 -4.83 23.69
C ARG A 258 4.55 -3.69 24.04
N GLY A 259 4.06 -2.47 24.17
CA GLY A 259 4.87 -1.29 24.51
C GLY A 259 5.84 -0.84 23.42
N VAL A 260 5.65 -1.27 22.17
CA VAL A 260 6.58 -0.98 21.05
C VAL A 260 6.00 -0.03 19.99
N TYR A 261 4.73 0.34 20.10
CA TYR A 261 4.11 1.24 19.11
C TYR A 261 4.82 2.59 19.05
N ASN A 262 5.28 2.96 17.85
CA ASN A 262 6.02 4.19 17.58
C ASN A 262 7.35 4.34 18.34
N GLN A 263 7.97 3.22 18.75
CA GLN A 263 9.22 3.21 19.51
C GLN A 263 10.37 2.56 18.72
N GLY A 264 11.59 3.07 18.84
CA GLY A 264 12.80 2.48 18.26
C GLY A 264 12.63 1.98 16.82
N LEU A 265 13.04 0.74 16.56
CA LEU A 265 12.94 0.10 15.24
C LEU A 265 11.49 -0.19 14.79
N TRP A 266 10.53 -0.19 15.72
CA TRP A 266 9.13 -0.53 15.45
C TRP A 266 8.33 0.64 14.88
N ARG A 267 8.87 1.85 14.93
CA ARG A 267 8.17 3.07 14.51
C ARG A 267 7.68 3.05 13.06
N ARG A 268 8.31 2.27 12.17
CA ARG A 268 7.92 2.14 10.75
C ARG A 268 6.97 0.97 10.47
N GLU A 269 6.64 0.17 11.48
CA GLU A 269 5.83 -1.04 11.26
C GLU A 269 4.35 -0.74 11.04
N CYS A 270 3.79 0.21 11.78
CA CYS A 270 2.39 0.56 11.67
C CYS A 270 2.14 1.70 10.67
N PRO A 271 1.20 1.57 9.72
CA PRO A 271 0.81 2.67 8.83
C PRO A 271 0.21 3.89 9.56
N LEU A 272 -0.27 3.70 10.80
CA LEU A 272 -0.81 4.76 11.64
C LEU A 272 0.27 5.44 12.50
N SER A 273 1.54 5.08 12.38
CA SER A 273 2.60 5.75 13.14
C SER A 273 2.61 7.24 12.83
N LEU A 274 2.45 8.05 13.88
CA LEU A 274 2.48 9.50 13.79
C LEU A 274 3.93 9.97 13.71
N SER A 275 4.25 10.77 12.70
CA SER A 275 5.34 11.73 12.82
C SER A 275 4.72 13.07 13.22
N ASP A 276 4.92 13.46 14.48
CA ASP A 276 4.47 14.75 15.01
C ASP A 276 5.12 15.95 14.27
N THR A 277 6.09 15.70 13.38
CA THR A 277 6.93 16.70 12.70
C THR A 277 6.84 16.71 11.16
N GLY A 278 5.87 16.03 10.54
CA GLY A 278 5.71 16.00 9.07
C GLY A 278 6.27 14.72 8.42
N PRO A 279 6.31 14.60 7.07
CA PRO A 279 6.67 13.35 6.40
C PRO A 279 8.07 12.88 6.85
N CYS A 280 8.12 11.75 7.54
CA CYS A 280 9.36 11.25 8.13
C CYS A 280 10.18 10.55 7.04
N ILE A 281 11.26 11.19 6.61
CA ILE A 281 12.22 10.64 5.64
C ILE A 281 12.94 9.45 6.29
N PHE A 282 13.24 8.39 5.55
CA PHE A 282 13.92 7.21 6.08
C PHE A 282 15.38 7.51 6.46
N GLY A 283 15.86 6.94 7.57
CA GLY A 283 17.22 7.13 8.08
C GLY A 283 17.33 8.15 9.23
N GLN A 284 16.20 8.61 9.77
CA GLN A 284 16.16 9.52 10.91
C GLN A 284 15.75 8.79 12.20
N LEU A 285 16.45 7.71 12.57
CA LEU A 285 16.20 7.02 13.84
C LEU A 285 16.81 7.83 15.00
N SER A 286 16.05 8.06 16.07
CA SER A 286 16.60 8.65 17.30
C SER A 286 17.66 7.74 17.89
N SER A 287 18.69 8.33 18.49
CA SER A 287 19.70 7.59 19.24
C SER A 287 19.10 7.16 20.59
N ASP A 288 18.25 6.13 20.57
CA ASP A 288 17.76 5.49 21.78
C ASP A 288 18.79 4.45 22.25
N ASP A 289 19.02 4.36 23.57
CA ASP A 289 19.97 3.39 24.16
C ASP A 289 19.55 1.92 23.91
N ASN A 290 18.24 1.67 23.67
CA ASN A 290 17.70 0.35 23.32
C ASN A 290 16.73 0.43 22.13
N PRO A 291 17.22 0.32 20.90
CA PRO A 291 16.38 0.46 19.70
C PRO A 291 15.39 -0.70 19.49
N TYR A 292 15.59 -1.86 20.12
CA TYR A 292 14.64 -2.98 20.07
C TYR A 292 13.44 -2.82 21.00
N ILE A 293 13.56 -1.99 22.04
CA ILE A 293 12.56 -1.68 23.07
C ILE A 293 12.20 -2.86 24.00
N LEU A 294 12.18 -4.08 23.49
CA LEU A 294 11.81 -5.29 24.22
C LEU A 294 13.00 -5.84 25.04
N PRO A 295 12.99 -5.79 26.39
CA PRO A 295 14.19 -6.06 27.18
C PRO A 295 14.76 -7.49 27.05
N SER A 296 13.89 -8.51 27.00
CA SER A 296 14.32 -9.91 26.86
C SER A 296 15.01 -10.14 25.52
N GLU A 297 14.42 -9.60 24.45
CA GLU A 297 14.92 -9.67 23.09
C GLU A 297 16.22 -8.87 22.94
N THR A 298 16.30 -7.68 23.54
CA THR A 298 17.53 -6.88 23.59
C THR A 298 18.67 -7.66 24.23
N ALA A 299 18.41 -8.33 25.37
CA ALA A 299 19.42 -9.14 26.06
C ALA A 299 19.92 -10.28 25.17
N ILE A 300 19.02 -10.95 24.44
CA ILE A 300 19.38 -12.01 23.49
C ILE A 300 20.21 -11.43 22.34
N LEU A 301 19.73 -10.37 21.69
CA LEU A 301 20.33 -9.77 20.48
C LEU A 301 21.65 -9.05 20.73
N SER A 302 21.88 -8.59 21.97
CA SER A 302 23.14 -7.93 22.37
C SER A 302 24.27 -8.93 22.65
N CYS A 303 23.96 -10.23 22.73
CA CYS A 303 24.92 -11.30 22.94
C CYS A 303 25.14 -12.10 21.66
N LYS A 304 26.36 -12.65 21.50
CA LYS A 304 26.62 -13.68 20.48
C LYS A 304 25.76 -14.91 20.76
N PRO A 305 25.35 -15.69 19.74
CA PRO A 305 24.60 -16.92 19.95
C PRO A 305 25.41 -17.94 20.75
N ASP A 306 24.77 -18.60 21.72
CA ASP A 306 25.40 -19.62 22.57
C ASP A 306 25.51 -20.99 21.88
N LYS A 307 24.60 -21.27 20.93
CA LYS A 307 24.53 -22.56 20.24
C LYS A 307 25.51 -22.61 19.07
N SER A 308 25.96 -23.82 18.73
CA SER A 308 26.77 -24.07 17.54
C SER A 308 26.09 -23.51 16.29
N ILE A 309 26.89 -22.95 15.41
CA ILE A 309 26.42 -22.26 14.21
C ILE A 309 25.85 -23.29 13.22
N PRO A 310 24.67 -23.03 12.63
CA PRO A 310 24.08 -23.95 11.66
C PRO A 310 25.01 -24.13 10.46
N SER A 311 25.23 -25.38 10.05
CA SER A 311 26.06 -25.65 8.88
C SER A 311 25.25 -25.48 7.58
N ILE A 312 25.91 -25.26 6.45
CA ILE A 312 25.24 -25.22 5.13
C ILE A 312 24.57 -26.55 4.78
N LYS A 313 25.06 -27.67 5.33
CA LYS A 313 24.46 -29.00 5.16
C LYS A 313 23.19 -29.18 6.00
N GLU A 314 23.13 -28.53 7.15
CA GLU A 314 21.99 -28.53 8.07
C GLU A 314 21.58 -27.09 8.43
N PRO A 315 21.06 -26.32 7.44
CA PRO A 315 20.74 -24.92 7.62
C PRO A 315 19.41 -24.71 8.34
N LEU A 316 19.17 -23.51 8.86
CA LEU A 316 17.87 -23.13 9.43
C LEU A 316 16.83 -23.01 8.31
N ARG A 317 15.64 -23.59 8.52
CA ARG A 317 14.64 -23.75 7.45
C ARG A 317 13.39 -22.89 7.65
N ASP A 318 13.12 -22.45 8.86
CA ASP A 318 11.90 -21.73 9.23
C ASP A 318 12.07 -20.95 10.54
N TRP A 319 11.04 -20.18 10.90
CA TRP A 319 11.03 -19.41 12.13
C TRP A 319 11.18 -20.24 13.40
N GLN A 320 10.66 -21.49 13.42
CA GLN A 320 10.76 -22.36 14.60
C GLN A 320 12.22 -22.69 14.88
N THR A 321 12.91 -23.19 13.85
CA THR A 321 14.33 -23.55 13.93
C THR A 321 15.21 -22.35 14.25
N TYR A 322 14.91 -21.15 13.75
CA TYR A 322 15.62 -19.92 14.12
C TYR A 322 15.39 -19.51 15.58
N TYR A 323 14.13 -19.55 16.08
CA TYR A 323 13.83 -19.20 17.47
C TYR A 323 14.47 -20.18 18.44
N ASP A 324 14.40 -21.48 18.14
CA ASP A 324 15.06 -22.52 18.91
C ASP A 324 16.58 -22.31 18.92
N TRP A 325 17.18 -22.01 17.77
CA TRP A 325 18.63 -21.75 17.68
C TRP A 325 19.03 -20.52 18.49
N ARG A 326 18.30 -19.42 18.33
CA ARG A 326 18.67 -18.12 18.92
C ARG A 326 18.30 -17.98 20.39
N GLY A 327 17.35 -18.79 20.88
CA GLY A 327 16.90 -18.78 22.27
C GLY A 327 15.66 -17.89 22.52
N PHE A 328 14.89 -17.57 21.48
CA PHE A 328 13.64 -16.82 21.63
C PHE A 328 12.47 -17.73 22.00
N LYS A 329 11.50 -17.18 22.73
CA LYS A 329 10.20 -17.81 22.93
C LYS A 329 9.25 -17.46 21.78
N LEU A 330 8.33 -18.37 21.45
CA LEU A 330 7.39 -18.20 20.32
C LEU A 330 6.30 -17.14 20.56
N ASP A 331 6.23 -16.52 21.74
CA ASP A 331 5.41 -15.33 22.01
C ASP A 331 6.15 -14.01 21.70
N SER A 332 7.47 -14.06 21.49
CA SER A 332 8.27 -12.90 21.10
C SER A 332 7.90 -12.42 19.70
N PRO A 333 7.58 -11.13 19.51
CA PRO A 333 7.23 -10.56 18.21
C PRO A 333 8.46 -10.26 17.33
N ILE A 334 9.68 -10.57 17.76
CA ILE A 334 10.93 -10.05 17.17
C ILE A 334 11.12 -10.43 15.68
N ALA A 335 10.46 -11.49 15.21
CA ALA A 335 10.42 -11.87 13.79
C ALA A 335 9.88 -10.75 12.88
N ILE A 336 9.06 -9.83 13.41
CA ILE A 336 8.56 -8.64 12.70
C ILE A 336 9.71 -7.69 12.31
N LEU A 337 10.80 -7.64 13.08
CA LEU A 337 11.99 -6.86 12.72
C LEU A 337 13.03 -7.70 11.98
N LEU A 338 13.15 -8.98 12.32
CA LEU A 338 14.22 -9.85 11.82
C LEU A 338 13.93 -10.48 10.45
N HIS A 339 12.73 -10.35 9.89
CA HIS A 339 12.41 -11.01 8.63
C HIS A 339 13.37 -10.61 7.49
N ILE A 340 13.92 -9.40 7.48
CA ILE A 340 14.82 -8.92 6.41
C ILE A 340 16.18 -9.65 6.44
N PRO A 341 16.99 -9.59 7.52
CA PRO A 341 18.28 -10.28 7.57
C PRO A 341 18.15 -11.80 7.49
N ILE A 342 17.08 -12.40 8.06
CA ILE A 342 16.90 -13.86 7.99
C ILE A 342 16.41 -14.31 6.61
N THR A 343 15.65 -13.46 5.89
CA THR A 343 15.38 -13.69 4.45
C THR A 343 16.68 -13.64 3.64
N LEU A 344 17.58 -12.70 3.95
CA LEU A 344 18.88 -12.62 3.28
C LEU A 344 19.71 -13.89 3.49
N TYR A 345 19.79 -14.37 4.73
CA TYR A 345 20.39 -15.68 5.05
C TYR A 345 19.81 -16.80 4.18
N HIS A 346 18.48 -16.89 4.13
CA HIS A 346 17.80 -17.92 3.36
C HIS A 346 18.13 -17.86 1.86
N VAL A 347 18.16 -16.66 1.28
CA VAL A 347 18.56 -16.45 -0.12
C VAL A 347 20.00 -16.90 -0.35
N VAL A 348 20.94 -16.47 0.51
CA VAL A 348 22.36 -16.83 0.37
C VAL A 348 22.56 -18.34 0.44
N ILE A 349 21.98 -19.02 1.43
CA ILE A 349 22.22 -20.44 1.68
C ILE A 349 21.47 -21.37 0.72
N PHE A 350 20.18 -21.12 0.49
CA PHE A 350 19.33 -22.06 -0.23
C PHE A 350 19.25 -21.77 -1.73
N TYR A 351 19.58 -20.55 -2.16
CA TYR A 351 19.56 -20.18 -3.56
C TYR A 351 20.94 -19.92 -4.09
N PHE A 352 21.66 -18.93 -3.54
CA PHE A 352 22.93 -18.51 -4.10
C PHE A 352 23.99 -19.61 -3.99
N ALA A 353 24.26 -20.14 -2.79
CA ALA A 353 25.28 -21.16 -2.57
C ALA A 353 25.04 -22.45 -3.36
N GLN A 354 23.77 -22.81 -3.58
CA GLN A 354 23.40 -23.99 -4.36
C GLN A 354 23.54 -23.78 -5.87
N GLN A 355 23.13 -22.61 -6.37
CA GLN A 355 23.11 -22.31 -7.80
C GLN A 355 24.46 -21.82 -8.34
N TYR A 356 25.25 -21.16 -7.50
CA TYR A 356 26.55 -20.56 -7.84
C TYR A 356 27.67 -21.20 -7.00
N ASN A 357 27.69 -22.53 -6.93
CA ASN A 357 28.59 -23.31 -6.07
C ASN A 357 30.08 -22.94 -6.21
N ASP A 358 30.56 -22.70 -7.43
CA ASP A 358 31.96 -22.31 -7.65
C ASP A 358 32.26 -20.90 -7.12
N GLN A 359 31.34 -19.95 -7.29
CA GLN A 359 31.48 -18.61 -6.69
C GLN A 359 31.37 -18.68 -5.16
N TRP A 360 30.51 -19.56 -4.63
CA TRP A 360 30.39 -19.78 -3.20
C TRP A 360 31.69 -20.34 -2.60
N ARG A 361 32.32 -21.33 -3.24
CA ARG A 361 33.63 -21.85 -2.81
C ARG A 361 34.71 -20.77 -2.83
N GLN A 362 34.66 -19.89 -3.81
CA GLN A 362 35.57 -18.75 -3.86
C GLN A 362 35.32 -17.80 -2.68
N ILE A 363 34.06 -17.45 -2.40
CA ILE A 363 33.69 -16.62 -1.23
C ILE A 363 34.13 -17.28 0.08
N GLU A 364 34.00 -18.60 0.22
CA GLU A 364 34.48 -19.34 1.39
C GLU A 364 36.01 -19.29 1.52
N SER A 365 36.73 -19.31 0.41
CA SER A 365 38.19 -19.20 0.39
C SER A 365 38.69 -17.78 0.65
N ASP A 366 37.99 -16.78 0.11
CA ASP A 366 38.32 -15.37 0.23
C ASP A 366 37.79 -14.78 1.56
N GLU A 367 36.95 -15.53 2.28
CA GLU A 367 36.26 -15.15 3.51
C GLU A 367 35.50 -13.81 3.38
N LYS A 368 35.06 -13.44 2.16
CA LYS A 368 34.44 -12.13 1.89
C LYS A 368 33.30 -12.21 0.88
N MET A 369 32.18 -11.55 1.18
CA MET A 369 31.02 -11.44 0.29
C MET A 369 30.46 -10.01 0.23
N ILE A 370 30.54 -9.39 -0.95
CA ILE A 370 29.85 -8.13 -1.30
C ILE A 370 28.39 -8.39 -1.70
N ILE A 371 27.44 -7.72 -1.04
CA ILE A 371 25.99 -7.82 -1.26
C ILE A 371 25.40 -6.43 -1.52
N HIS A 372 24.61 -6.27 -2.57
CA HIS A 372 23.86 -5.04 -2.83
C HIS A 372 22.38 -5.20 -2.50
N ILE A 373 21.86 -4.37 -1.61
CA ILE A 373 20.43 -4.31 -1.25
C ILE A 373 19.80 -3.11 -1.96
N LEU A 374 18.80 -3.40 -2.78
CA LEU A 374 18.23 -2.48 -3.76
C LEU A 374 16.88 -1.94 -3.30
N GLY A 375 16.65 -0.64 -3.50
CA GLY A 375 15.37 0.01 -3.21
C GLY A 375 15.08 0.09 -1.71
N VAL A 376 16.10 0.31 -0.88
CA VAL A 376 15.92 0.41 0.57
C VAL A 376 15.10 1.64 0.95
N GLU A 377 14.28 1.46 1.98
CA GLU A 377 13.48 2.47 2.63
C GLU A 377 13.74 2.38 4.14
N LYS A 378 12.84 1.76 4.90
CA LYS A 378 12.99 1.60 6.35
C LYS A 378 14.19 0.74 6.75
N GLU A 379 14.71 -0.09 5.84
CA GLU A 379 15.86 -0.98 6.06
C GLU A 379 17.08 -0.22 6.58
N VAL A 380 17.27 1.04 6.16
CA VAL A 380 18.42 1.87 6.60
C VAL A 380 18.35 2.27 8.06
N GLU A 381 17.18 2.15 8.70
CA GLU A 381 17.02 2.36 10.14
C GLU A 381 17.25 1.07 10.93
N MET A 382 17.30 -0.09 10.26
CA MET A 382 17.38 -1.43 10.87
C MET A 382 18.78 -2.05 10.78
N LEU A 383 19.83 -1.27 10.51
CA LEU A 383 21.18 -1.76 10.22
C LEU A 383 21.71 -2.81 11.21
N MET A 384 21.50 -2.57 12.50
CA MET A 384 22.00 -3.46 13.56
C MET A 384 21.38 -4.86 13.53
N VAL A 385 20.18 -5.03 12.97
CA VAL A 385 19.56 -6.36 12.90
C VAL A 385 20.28 -7.28 11.92
N PHE A 386 21.06 -6.73 10.99
CA PHE A 386 21.89 -7.52 10.08
C PHE A 386 23.03 -8.27 10.79
N GLN A 387 23.36 -7.93 12.03
CA GLN A 387 24.27 -8.74 12.84
C GLN A 387 23.79 -10.19 12.98
N GLU A 388 22.48 -10.43 13.00
CA GLU A 388 21.92 -11.78 13.06
C GLU A 388 22.22 -12.60 11.80
N PHE A 389 22.28 -11.95 10.63
CA PHE A 389 22.78 -12.58 9.41
C PHE A 389 24.27 -12.91 9.53
N GLY A 390 25.08 -11.98 10.06
CA GLY A 390 26.50 -12.18 10.28
C GLY A 390 26.82 -13.35 11.21
N TYR A 391 26.05 -13.53 12.28
CA TYR A 391 26.23 -14.66 13.21
C TYR A 391 25.93 -16.03 12.60
N LEU A 392 25.09 -16.10 11.56
CA LEU A 392 24.80 -17.35 10.87
C LEU A 392 25.92 -17.77 9.91
N LEU A 393 26.83 -16.85 9.56
CA LEU A 393 27.94 -17.04 8.63
C LEU A 393 29.22 -16.34 9.17
N PRO A 394 29.74 -16.76 10.34
CA PRO A 394 30.75 -16.04 11.10
C PRO A 394 32.12 -15.91 10.39
N ASN A 395 32.42 -16.83 9.46
CA ASN A 395 33.70 -16.93 8.77
C ASN A 395 33.74 -16.09 7.49
N ILE A 396 32.64 -15.38 7.18
CA ILE A 396 32.55 -14.53 6.00
C ILE A 396 32.38 -13.09 6.49
N GLU A 397 33.25 -12.21 6.02
CA GLU A 397 33.08 -10.77 6.12
C GLU A 397 32.10 -10.30 5.03
N PHE A 398 31.03 -9.63 5.43
CA PHE A 398 30.02 -9.12 4.52
C PHE A 398 30.17 -7.62 4.33
N GLU A 399 30.26 -7.21 3.06
CA GLU A 399 30.23 -5.83 2.65
C GLU A 399 28.88 -5.54 1.98
N ILE A 400 27.99 -4.87 2.69
CA ILE A 400 26.61 -4.63 2.26
C ILE A 400 26.48 -3.18 1.78
N HIS A 401 26.02 -2.99 0.55
CA HIS A 401 25.69 -1.67 0.02
C HIS A 401 24.17 -1.53 -0.11
N MET A 402 23.59 -0.54 0.55
CA MET A 402 22.15 -0.26 0.53
C MET A 402 21.86 0.94 -0.38
N PHE A 403 20.97 0.79 -1.37
CA PHE A 403 20.64 1.83 -2.35
C PHE A 403 19.17 2.25 -2.26
N GLY A 404 18.90 3.54 -2.04
CA GLY A 404 17.53 4.08 -1.98
C GLY A 404 17.49 5.58 -2.23
N VAL A 405 16.40 6.11 -2.79
CA VAL A 405 16.29 7.54 -3.14
C VAL A 405 15.55 8.38 -2.10
N GLU A 406 14.63 7.77 -1.35
CA GLU A 406 13.81 8.46 -0.33
C GLU A 406 14.47 8.44 1.06
N LEU A 407 15.81 8.61 1.08
CA LEU A 407 16.61 8.58 2.31
C LEU A 407 16.97 9.99 2.80
N HIS A 408 17.22 10.11 4.09
CA HIS A 408 17.69 11.35 4.69
C HIS A 408 19.16 11.59 4.34
N ASP A 409 19.56 12.84 4.13
CA ASP A 409 20.92 13.14 3.67
C ASP A 409 22.00 12.73 4.68
N THR A 410 21.65 12.66 5.98
CA THR A 410 22.59 12.26 7.04
C THR A 410 23.03 10.81 6.97
N VAL A 411 22.27 9.93 6.29
CA VAL A 411 22.67 8.53 6.13
C VAL A 411 23.43 8.30 4.83
N ASN A 412 23.41 9.25 3.90
CA ASN A 412 24.10 9.10 2.62
C ASN A 412 25.62 8.99 2.81
N ASN A 413 26.23 8.02 2.13
CA ASN A 413 27.65 7.68 2.19
C ASN A 413 28.16 7.38 3.61
N THR A 414 27.27 6.98 4.52
CA THR A 414 27.69 6.51 5.84
C THR A 414 28.05 5.04 5.79
N ASN A 415 29.09 4.66 6.55
CA ASN A 415 29.48 3.28 6.78
C ASN A 415 29.29 2.92 8.26
N LYS A 416 28.68 1.76 8.54
CA LYS A 416 28.45 1.23 9.89
C LYS A 416 28.91 -0.21 9.95
N ASN A 417 29.55 -0.58 11.05
CA ASN A 417 30.10 -1.93 11.25
C ASN A 417 29.42 -2.61 12.44
N TYR A 418 29.05 -3.87 12.23
CA TYR A 418 28.45 -4.76 13.22
C TYR A 418 29.12 -6.13 13.07
N GLY A 419 30.07 -6.46 13.95
CA GLY A 419 30.77 -7.74 13.91
C GLY A 419 31.46 -7.95 12.56
N ASN A 420 31.07 -8.99 11.83
CA ASN A 420 31.54 -9.32 10.47
C ASN A 420 30.71 -8.67 9.35
N ILE A 421 29.86 -7.68 9.65
CA ILE A 421 29.05 -6.94 8.67
C ILE A 421 29.55 -5.49 8.60
N SER A 422 29.88 -5.03 7.41
CA SER A 422 30.02 -3.61 7.09
C SER A 422 28.86 -3.18 6.19
N ILE A 423 28.21 -2.05 6.48
CA ILE A 423 27.07 -1.54 5.71
C ILE A 423 27.36 -0.11 5.25
N THR A 424 27.36 0.11 3.93
CA THR A 424 27.46 1.42 3.30
C THR A 424 26.13 1.82 2.68
N ILE A 425 25.65 3.04 2.95
CA ILE A 425 24.36 3.52 2.47
C ILE A 425 24.55 4.55 1.36
N HIS A 426 23.81 4.38 0.26
CA HIS A 426 23.87 5.23 -0.93
C HIS A 426 22.49 5.82 -1.21
N LYS A 427 22.36 7.15 -1.08
CA LYS A 427 21.14 7.87 -1.44
C LYS A 427 21.09 8.12 -2.95
N GLN A 428 20.80 7.09 -3.73
CA GLN A 428 20.72 7.15 -5.19
C GLN A 428 19.99 5.92 -5.77
N LEU A 429 19.72 5.95 -7.07
CA LEU A 429 19.27 4.77 -7.80
C LEU A 429 20.46 3.83 -8.04
N TYR A 430 20.19 2.52 -8.02
CA TYR A 430 21.24 1.51 -8.21
C TYR A 430 21.95 1.62 -9.56
N HIS A 431 21.19 1.96 -10.61
CA HIS A 431 21.76 2.06 -11.95
C HIS A 431 22.79 3.18 -12.10
N ASP A 432 22.77 4.18 -11.23
CA ASP A 432 23.73 5.29 -11.23
C ASP A 432 25.05 4.97 -10.51
N TYR A 433 25.10 3.88 -9.73
CA TYR A 433 26.29 3.51 -8.95
C TYR A 433 27.39 2.89 -9.80
N ASN A 434 28.57 3.51 -9.87
CA ASN A 434 29.70 3.01 -10.68
C ASN A 434 30.84 2.38 -9.85
N GLY A 435 30.55 1.94 -8.62
CA GLY A 435 31.53 1.28 -7.76
C GLY A 435 31.60 -0.23 -8.00
N ASP A 436 32.08 -0.96 -6.99
CA ASP A 436 32.37 -2.39 -7.11
C ASP A 436 31.13 -3.23 -7.42
N LYS A 437 31.33 -4.27 -8.24
CA LYS A 437 30.30 -5.23 -8.60
C LYS A 437 30.02 -6.18 -7.43
N PRO A 438 28.75 -6.46 -7.07
CA PRO A 438 28.44 -7.38 -6.00
C PRO A 438 28.54 -8.84 -6.44
N HIS A 439 28.66 -9.74 -5.46
CA HIS A 439 28.40 -11.17 -5.68
C HIS A 439 26.90 -11.46 -5.81
N LEU A 440 26.08 -10.71 -5.06
CA LEU A 440 24.63 -10.87 -5.02
C LEU A 440 23.92 -9.52 -4.91
N ALA A 441 22.84 -9.33 -5.66
CA ALA A 441 21.89 -8.24 -5.47
C ALA A 441 20.53 -8.74 -4.97
N ILE A 442 19.89 -7.99 -4.08
CA ILE A 442 18.56 -8.32 -3.57
C ILE A 442 17.67 -7.09 -3.41
N GLY A 443 16.42 -7.16 -3.89
CA GLY A 443 15.38 -6.15 -3.61
C GLY A 443 14.31 -6.69 -2.67
N PHE A 444 14.12 -6.07 -1.50
CA PHE A 444 13.06 -6.44 -0.58
C PHE A 444 11.75 -5.75 -0.94
N ASN A 445 10.64 -6.51 -0.94
CA ASN A 445 9.31 -5.99 -1.25
C ASN A 445 9.28 -5.08 -2.50
N ALA A 446 10.02 -5.47 -3.55
CA ALA A 446 10.48 -4.58 -4.61
C ALA A 446 9.36 -3.99 -5.47
N GLY A 447 8.28 -4.74 -5.69
CA GLY A 447 7.17 -4.30 -6.54
C GLY A 447 7.65 -3.87 -7.93
N ILE A 448 8.41 -4.73 -8.62
CA ILE A 448 9.07 -4.39 -9.90
C ILE A 448 8.10 -3.79 -10.91
N SER A 449 6.89 -4.35 -11.04
CA SER A 449 5.88 -3.83 -11.96
C SER A 449 5.15 -2.57 -11.48
N ALA A 450 5.36 -2.14 -10.23
CA ALA A 450 4.67 -1.00 -9.63
C ALA A 450 5.49 0.31 -9.67
N TYR A 451 6.80 0.25 -9.93
CA TYR A 451 7.67 1.42 -9.98
C TYR A 451 8.48 1.48 -11.27
N LEU A 452 8.46 2.64 -11.93
CA LEU A 452 9.07 2.83 -13.25
C LEU A 452 10.61 2.78 -13.22
N ASN A 453 11.23 3.12 -12.08
CA ASN A 453 12.67 3.17 -11.91
C ASN A 453 13.36 1.80 -11.86
N TRP A 454 12.60 0.70 -11.80
CA TRP A 454 13.18 -0.63 -11.87
C TRP A 454 13.77 -0.96 -13.24
N GLY A 455 13.25 -0.38 -14.34
CA GLY A 455 13.67 -0.72 -15.71
C GLY A 455 15.20 -0.69 -15.89
N ASP A 456 15.82 0.46 -15.63
CA ASP A 456 17.27 0.64 -15.80
C ASP A 456 18.09 -0.18 -14.81
N THR A 457 17.60 -0.34 -13.57
CA THR A 457 18.22 -1.22 -12.57
C THR A 457 18.24 -2.66 -13.06
N ILE A 458 17.12 -3.16 -13.59
CA ILE A 458 17.00 -4.52 -14.11
C ILE A 458 17.91 -4.73 -15.34
N ILE A 459 17.99 -3.75 -16.25
CA ILE A 459 18.90 -3.77 -17.40
C ILE A 459 20.35 -3.85 -16.94
N LYS A 460 20.75 -3.05 -15.94
CA LYS A 460 22.10 -3.10 -15.39
C LYS A 460 22.43 -4.45 -14.78
N LEU A 461 21.54 -4.99 -13.94
CA LEU A 461 21.73 -6.32 -13.32
C LEU A 461 21.90 -7.41 -14.38
N LYS A 462 21.15 -7.33 -15.49
CA LYS A 462 21.29 -8.21 -16.66
C LYS A 462 22.65 -8.04 -17.34
N ASN A 463 23.00 -6.81 -17.71
CA ASN A 463 24.23 -6.49 -18.46
C ASN A 463 25.49 -6.88 -17.68
N GLU A 464 25.47 -6.69 -16.37
CA GLU A 464 26.56 -7.09 -15.49
C GLU A 464 26.45 -8.56 -15.07
N ASN A 465 25.41 -9.29 -15.48
CA ASN A 465 25.15 -10.67 -15.10
C ASN A 465 25.25 -10.90 -13.58
N ILE A 466 24.59 -10.04 -12.80
CA ILE A 466 24.60 -10.10 -11.33
C ILE A 466 23.52 -11.08 -10.84
N PRO A 467 23.86 -12.10 -10.04
CA PRO A 467 22.88 -12.94 -9.34
C PRO A 467 21.89 -12.09 -8.55
N SER A 468 20.62 -12.06 -8.98
CA SER A 468 19.64 -11.11 -8.47
C SER A 468 18.36 -11.79 -7.98
N TYR A 469 18.00 -11.47 -6.75
CA TYR A 469 16.85 -12.02 -6.04
C TYR A 469 15.91 -10.91 -5.61
N PHE A 470 14.62 -11.21 -5.55
CA PHE A 470 13.61 -10.24 -5.18
C PHE A 470 12.58 -10.88 -4.27
N THR A 471 12.03 -10.07 -3.37
CA THR A 471 10.87 -10.49 -2.59
C THR A 471 9.67 -9.58 -2.84
N ASP A 472 8.47 -10.13 -2.61
CA ASP A 472 7.23 -9.39 -2.76
C ASP A 472 6.17 -9.83 -1.72
N TYR A 473 5.12 -9.03 -1.60
CA TYR A 473 4.05 -9.22 -0.64
C TYR A 473 3.11 -10.38 -0.96
N CYS A 474 2.82 -10.57 -2.25
CA CYS A 474 1.81 -11.51 -2.72
C CYS A 474 2.13 -12.06 -4.12
N GLN A 475 1.59 -13.24 -4.44
CA GLN A 475 1.78 -13.89 -5.74
C GLN A 475 1.28 -13.05 -6.92
N TYR A 476 0.26 -12.23 -6.70
CA TYR A 476 -0.26 -11.33 -7.74
C TYR A 476 0.81 -10.32 -8.17
N SER A 477 1.51 -9.70 -7.22
CA SER A 477 2.59 -8.76 -7.52
C SER A 477 3.79 -9.46 -8.18
N CYS A 478 4.13 -10.68 -7.73
CA CYS A 478 5.16 -11.49 -8.40
C CYS A 478 4.80 -11.81 -9.85
N GLU A 479 3.55 -12.18 -10.12
CA GLU A 479 3.07 -12.48 -11.47
C GLU A 479 3.04 -11.23 -12.37
N CYS A 480 2.63 -10.07 -11.82
CA CYS A 480 2.75 -8.79 -12.53
C CYS A 480 4.22 -8.47 -12.87
N SER A 481 5.12 -8.66 -11.91
CA SER A 481 6.57 -8.46 -12.10
C SER A 481 7.12 -9.40 -13.17
N ARG A 482 6.77 -10.70 -13.12
CA ARG A 482 7.17 -11.69 -14.12
C ARG A 482 6.71 -11.31 -15.54
N ARG A 483 5.48 -10.82 -15.69
CA ARG A 483 4.97 -10.34 -16.99
C ARG A 483 5.71 -9.09 -17.46
N ALA A 484 6.00 -8.14 -16.57
CA ALA A 484 6.77 -6.94 -16.90
C ALA A 484 8.22 -7.26 -17.32
N LEU A 485 8.86 -8.26 -16.69
CA LEU A 485 10.21 -8.68 -17.04
C LEU A 485 10.29 -9.39 -18.40
N SER A 486 9.22 -10.09 -18.80
CA SER A 486 9.20 -10.81 -20.08
C SER A 486 9.32 -9.90 -21.30
N SER A 487 8.98 -8.62 -21.20
CA SER A 487 9.14 -7.66 -22.30
C SER A 487 10.60 -7.21 -22.52
N VAL A 488 11.53 -7.54 -21.61
CA VAL A 488 12.96 -7.19 -21.69
C VAL A 488 13.89 -8.41 -21.77
N SER A 489 13.36 -9.55 -22.23
CA SER A 489 14.11 -10.81 -22.33
C SER A 489 14.76 -11.21 -21.00
N ILE A 490 14.00 -11.06 -19.91
CA ILE A 490 14.36 -11.53 -18.57
C ILE A 490 13.21 -12.40 -18.09
N THR A 491 13.54 -13.57 -17.56
CA THR A 491 12.56 -14.45 -16.94
C THR A 491 12.74 -14.43 -15.43
N ALA A 492 11.68 -14.76 -14.70
CA ALA A 492 11.76 -14.97 -13.26
C ALA A 492 11.43 -16.41 -12.94
N GLU A 493 12.17 -17.02 -12.01
CA GLU A 493 11.87 -18.35 -11.49
C GLU A 493 10.47 -18.41 -10.85
N PRO A 494 9.86 -19.61 -10.75
CA PRO A 494 8.62 -19.78 -10.01
C PRO A 494 8.71 -19.20 -8.61
N THR A 495 7.71 -18.42 -8.24
CA THR A 495 7.67 -17.76 -6.95
C THR A 495 7.50 -18.77 -5.81
N LEU A 496 8.41 -18.73 -4.84
CA LEU A 496 8.39 -19.60 -3.66
C LEU A 496 7.96 -18.81 -2.41
N ILE A 497 7.27 -19.48 -1.50
CA ILE A 497 6.92 -18.87 -0.20
C ILE A 497 8.21 -18.72 0.60
N ASN A 498 8.44 -17.52 1.13
CA ASN A 498 9.53 -17.31 2.06
C ASN A 498 9.18 -17.90 3.43
N PRO A 499 9.95 -18.88 3.95
CA PRO A 499 9.69 -19.44 5.27
C PRO A 499 9.96 -18.43 6.39
N PHE A 500 10.74 -17.38 6.12
CA PHE A 500 11.08 -16.29 7.05
C PHE A 500 10.34 -14.99 6.73
N ARG A 501 9.19 -15.06 6.04
CA ARG A 501 8.32 -13.89 5.83
C ARG A 501 7.86 -13.29 7.16
N ASN A 502 7.53 -11.99 7.14
CA ASN A 502 7.00 -11.30 8.31
C ASN A 502 5.68 -11.97 8.77
N PRO A 503 5.50 -12.26 10.08
CA PRO A 503 4.32 -12.98 10.59
C PRO A 503 3.06 -12.12 10.77
N VAL A 504 3.05 -10.90 10.25
CA VAL A 504 1.90 -9.99 10.28
C VAL A 504 1.28 -9.87 8.91
N ARG A 505 -0.01 -10.19 8.82
CA ARG A 505 -0.79 -10.00 7.59
C ARG A 505 -0.93 -8.51 7.32
N LYS A 506 -0.65 -8.12 6.08
CA LYS A 506 -0.99 -6.81 5.52
C LYS A 506 -2.33 -6.91 4.82
N ILE A 507 -3.20 -5.93 5.04
CA ILE A 507 -4.46 -5.85 4.31
C ILE A 507 -4.30 -4.91 3.12
N CYS A 508 -4.64 -5.41 1.93
CA CYS A 508 -4.74 -4.60 0.72
C CYS A 508 -6.16 -4.02 0.62
N THR A 509 -6.30 -2.72 0.38
CA THR A 509 -7.61 -2.08 0.19
C THR A 509 -8.34 -2.61 -1.05
N GLU A 510 -7.59 -2.98 -2.09
CA GLU A 510 -8.09 -3.27 -3.43
C GLU A 510 -8.55 -4.72 -3.66
N ASN A 511 -8.12 -5.66 -2.79
CA ASN A 511 -8.39 -7.09 -2.96
C ASN A 511 -8.19 -7.87 -1.64
N ASN A 512 -8.73 -9.09 -1.57
CA ASN A 512 -8.66 -9.99 -0.42
C ASN A 512 -7.43 -10.92 -0.42
N MET A 513 -6.49 -10.78 -1.35
CA MET A 513 -5.36 -11.69 -1.42
C MET A 513 -4.51 -11.59 -0.14
N PRO A 514 -3.90 -12.70 0.31
CA PRO A 514 -3.01 -12.69 1.49
C PRO A 514 -1.71 -11.96 1.17
N TRP A 515 -1.34 -10.97 2.00
CA TRP A 515 -0.10 -10.20 1.85
C TRP A 515 0.73 -10.31 3.13
N TYR A 516 2.03 -10.58 2.98
CA TYR A 516 3.00 -10.61 4.06
C TYR A 516 4.28 -9.92 3.60
N SER A 517 4.94 -9.13 4.46
CA SER A 517 6.25 -8.55 4.09
C SER A 517 7.24 -9.67 3.81
N ASN A 518 8.03 -9.52 2.74
CA ASN A 518 8.87 -10.58 2.17
C ASN A 518 8.12 -11.92 2.01
N GLY A 519 6.83 -11.93 1.66
CA GLY A 519 6.01 -13.15 1.60
C GLY A 519 6.51 -14.20 0.61
N PHE A 520 7.11 -13.73 -0.48
CA PHE A 520 7.50 -14.54 -1.61
C PHE A 520 8.89 -14.16 -2.11
N ILE A 521 9.64 -15.13 -2.64
CA ILE A 521 10.97 -14.95 -3.23
C ILE A 521 10.93 -15.41 -4.69
N PHE A 522 11.62 -14.68 -5.57
CA PHE A 522 11.91 -15.11 -6.93
C PHE A 522 13.29 -14.59 -7.38
N LYS A 523 13.90 -15.32 -8.31
CA LYS A 523 15.19 -14.98 -8.93
C LYS A 523 14.98 -14.49 -10.35
N LEU A 524 15.83 -13.57 -10.82
CA LEU A 524 15.94 -13.22 -12.23
C LEU A 524 16.88 -14.17 -12.98
N ASN A 525 16.44 -14.57 -14.16
CA ASN A 525 17.21 -15.32 -15.13
C ASN A 525 17.39 -14.46 -16.38
N TYR A 526 18.63 -14.16 -16.69
CA TYR A 526 19.01 -13.39 -17.87
C TYR A 526 19.13 -14.34 -19.05
N THR A 527 18.23 -14.22 -20.02
CA THR A 527 18.39 -14.93 -21.29
C THR A 527 19.30 -14.10 -22.18
N GLU A 528 20.30 -14.75 -22.78
CA GLU A 528 21.01 -14.17 -23.92
C GLU A 528 19.99 -13.89 -25.02
N GLU A 529 20.07 -12.71 -25.64
CA GLU A 529 19.30 -12.48 -26.86
C GLU A 529 19.79 -13.50 -27.89
N ALA A 530 18.88 -14.32 -28.43
CA ALA A 530 19.19 -15.05 -29.64
C ALA A 530 19.55 -13.99 -30.69
N GLU A 531 20.81 -13.97 -31.13
CA GLU A 531 21.26 -13.18 -32.27
C GLU A 531 20.23 -13.36 -33.39
N ARG A 532 19.51 -12.28 -33.73
CA ARG A 532 18.52 -12.26 -34.82
C ARG A 532 19.12 -11.65 -36.07
#